data_AF-A0A9X7A0T6-F1
#
_entry.id   AF-A0A9X7A0T6-F1
#
_cell.length_a   1.000
_cell.length_b   1.000
_cell.length_c   1.000
_cell.angle_alpha   90.00
_cell.angle_beta   90.00
_cell.angle_gamma   90.00
#
_symmetry.space_group_name_H-M   'P 1'
#
loop_
_entity.id
_entity.type
_entity.pdbx_description
1 polymer ?
#
loop_
_entity_poly.entity_id
_entity_poly.type
_entity_poly.pdbx_seq_one_letter_code
_entity_poly.pdbx_strand_id
1 'polypeptide(L)'
;MQKKSWYIFFATFSLLTWICSNTFSSPVYAQQETCDGLPATIIGTNGNDTIAGTSGPDVIVGLGGNDTISGMGGNDVICAGGGNDTVYGESETGTPTFIPGTDDRIFGEGGSDLLIGDFRTLNIPLGVAAVSSTDYIDGGEGADTIAGGFIDATNTVIGGTDLGSGNDTLLGGEGNDIIYGWGRNFSIGVVGSITLDDGNTTISGGEGSDTIYGDVENLSILVGSFITNGWRDTIDGGSGNDTIYGDVKIGNHNITPVGTGNNDNINGGVGTDNGDAGPGIDTCTNMESIMNCEL
;
A
#
# COMPACT_ATOMS: atom_id res chain seq x y z
N MET A 1 -99.72 16.33 54.71
CA MET A 1 -99.01 15.96 53.46
C MET A 1 -97.98 17.05 53.13
N GLN A 2 -96.89 16.69 52.43
CA GLN A 2 -95.77 17.53 51.92
C GLN A 2 -94.66 17.81 52.97
N LYS A 3 -93.77 16.84 53.27
CA LYS A 3 -92.51 16.39 52.61
C LYS A 3 -91.32 17.37 52.74
N LYS A 4 -90.38 16.99 53.62
CA LYS A 4 -89.01 17.53 53.74
C LYS A 4 -88.20 17.14 52.50
N SER A 5 -87.48 18.09 51.91
CA SER A 5 -86.54 17.84 50.80
C SER A 5 -85.11 17.67 51.35
N TRP A 6 -84.38 16.71 50.78
CA TRP A 6 -83.00 16.36 51.12
C TRP A 6 -82.17 16.37 49.83
N TYR A 7 -80.85 16.60 49.96
CA TYR A 7 -79.76 16.30 49.01
C TYR A 7 -79.54 17.21 47.77
N ILE A 8 -78.35 17.41 47.18
CA ILE A 8 -76.99 16.78 47.24
C ILE A 8 -75.95 17.88 46.89
N PHE A 9 -74.78 17.87 47.53
CA PHE A 9 -73.58 18.64 47.14
C PHE A 9 -72.81 17.82 46.10
N PHE A 10 -72.55 18.36 44.90
CA PHE A 10 -71.62 17.76 43.93
C PHE A 10 -70.22 18.34 44.16
N ALA A 11 -69.28 17.52 44.62
CA ALA A 11 -67.86 17.82 44.61
C ALA A 11 -67.24 17.26 43.33
N THR A 12 -66.71 18.12 42.46
CA THR A 12 -65.93 17.70 41.29
C THR A 12 -64.45 17.61 41.68
N PHE A 13 -63.91 16.39 41.69
CA PHE A 13 -62.51 16.08 41.94
C PHE A 13 -61.73 16.21 40.62
N SER A 14 -60.82 17.17 40.52
CA SER A 14 -59.91 17.32 39.37
C SER A 14 -58.68 16.45 39.59
N LEU A 15 -58.60 15.31 38.90
CA LEU A 15 -57.38 14.50 38.82
C LEU A 15 -56.41 15.17 37.83
N LEU A 16 -55.33 15.74 38.34
CA LEU A 16 -54.21 16.23 37.53
C LEU A 16 -53.32 15.03 37.21
N THR A 17 -53.41 14.48 35.99
CA THR A 17 -52.50 13.44 35.52
C THR A 17 -51.16 14.08 35.16
N TRP A 18 -50.19 13.94 36.05
CA TRP A 18 -48.81 14.32 35.81
C TRP A 18 -48.17 13.30 34.84
N ILE A 19 -48.11 13.65 33.56
CA ILE A 19 -47.36 12.86 32.58
C ILE A 19 -45.89 13.23 32.78
N CYS A 20 -45.13 12.35 33.42
CA CYS A 20 -43.66 12.40 33.34
C CYS A 20 -43.26 12.07 31.90
N SER A 21 -42.95 13.09 31.11
CA SER A 21 -42.23 12.93 29.85
C SER A 21 -40.79 12.54 30.17
N ASN A 22 -40.53 11.25 30.40
CA ASN A 22 -39.17 10.73 30.39
C ASN A 22 -38.68 10.75 28.94
N THR A 23 -37.93 11.78 28.58
CA THR A 23 -37.12 11.76 27.36
C THR A 23 -35.97 10.79 27.61
N PHE A 24 -36.11 9.55 27.15
CA PHE A 24 -34.97 8.66 26.98
C PHE A 24 -34.17 9.19 25.78
N SER A 25 -33.11 9.98 26.02
CA SER A 25 -32.09 10.13 25.00
C SER A 25 -31.31 8.84 24.98
N SER A 26 -31.43 8.06 23.90
CA SER A 26 -30.46 7.00 23.63
C SER A 26 -29.05 7.61 23.69
N PRO A 27 -28.06 6.92 24.28
CA PRO A 27 -26.69 7.39 24.17
C PRO A 27 -26.36 7.53 22.68
N VAL A 28 -26.02 8.75 22.26
CA VAL A 28 -25.39 8.97 20.95
C VAL A 28 -23.99 8.39 21.10
N TYR A 29 -23.83 7.12 20.74
CA TYR A 29 -22.51 6.61 20.43
C TYR A 29 -22.06 7.40 19.20
N ALA A 30 -21.03 8.24 19.35
CA ALA A 30 -20.30 8.75 18.20
C ALA A 30 -19.92 7.53 17.35
N GLN A 31 -20.27 7.55 16.07
CA GLN A 31 -19.76 6.51 15.16
C GLN A 31 -18.24 6.64 15.22
N GLN A 32 -17.57 5.57 15.63
CA GLN A 32 -16.12 5.53 15.61
C GLN A 32 -15.72 5.35 14.15
N GLU A 33 -14.85 6.22 13.65
CA GLU A 33 -14.32 6.08 12.29
C GLU A 33 -13.61 4.72 12.16
N THR A 34 -13.70 4.13 10.97
CA THR A 34 -13.15 2.81 10.70
C THR A 34 -12.41 2.80 9.37
N CYS A 35 -11.32 2.05 9.30
CA CYS A 35 -10.62 1.73 8.06
C CYS A 35 -10.61 0.20 7.89
N ASP A 36 -10.98 -0.30 6.71
CA ASP A 36 -11.09 -1.75 6.44
C ASP A 36 -11.93 -2.52 7.48
N GLY A 37 -12.97 -1.87 8.02
CA GLY A 37 -13.82 -2.42 9.07
C GLY A 37 -13.21 -2.47 10.48
N LEU A 38 -11.99 -1.95 10.67
CA LEU A 38 -11.31 -1.83 11.96
C LEU A 38 -11.50 -0.43 12.57
N PRO A 39 -11.71 -0.32 13.89
CA PRO A 39 -11.87 0.96 14.57
C PRO A 39 -10.56 1.76 14.59
N ALA A 40 -10.62 3.03 14.15
CA ALA A 40 -9.47 3.91 14.11
C ALA A 40 -8.84 4.12 15.50
N THR A 41 -7.51 4.02 15.56
CA THR A 41 -6.68 4.40 16.71
C THR A 41 -6.21 5.86 16.59
N ILE A 42 -6.03 6.34 15.35
CA ILE A 42 -5.61 7.70 15.01
C ILE A 42 -6.55 8.24 13.93
N ILE A 43 -7.06 9.45 14.14
CA ILE A 43 -8.00 10.12 13.23
C ILE A 43 -7.50 11.53 12.96
N GLY A 44 -7.38 11.87 11.68
CA GLY A 44 -7.10 13.22 11.19
C GLY A 44 -8.33 14.13 11.24
N THR A 45 -8.40 15.05 10.30
CA THR A 45 -9.43 16.06 10.15
C THR A 45 -9.84 16.17 8.68
N ASN A 46 -10.84 17.00 8.36
CA ASN A 46 -11.19 17.26 6.94
C ASN A 46 -10.27 18.31 6.28
N GLY A 47 -9.06 18.50 6.77
CA GLY A 47 -8.07 19.36 6.15
C GLY A 47 -6.68 18.77 6.31
N ASN A 48 -5.71 19.34 5.62
CA ASN A 48 -4.36 18.78 5.51
C ASN A 48 -3.69 18.53 6.87
N ASP A 49 -3.39 17.27 7.14
CA ASP A 49 -2.80 16.78 8.36
C ASP A 49 -1.40 16.19 8.14
N THR A 50 -0.64 16.11 9.23
CA THR A 50 0.60 15.33 9.30
C THR A 50 0.45 14.34 10.42
N ILE A 51 0.33 13.06 10.06
CA ILE A 51 0.00 11.98 10.97
C ILE A 51 1.18 11.02 11.05
N ALA A 52 1.58 10.69 12.27
CA ALA A 52 2.57 9.66 12.54
C ALA A 52 1.93 8.62 13.45
N GLY A 53 2.03 7.36 13.06
CA GLY A 53 1.66 6.19 13.84
C GLY A 53 2.61 5.98 15.01
N THR A 54 2.63 4.76 15.50
CA THR A 54 3.42 4.33 16.64
C THR A 54 4.41 3.25 16.22
N SER A 55 5.11 2.64 17.18
CA SER A 55 5.99 1.50 16.89
C SER A 55 5.24 0.16 16.91
N GLY A 56 3.91 0.18 16.94
CA GLY A 56 3.08 -1.00 16.91
C GLY A 56 1.85 -0.76 16.03
N PRO A 57 1.01 -1.79 15.84
CA PRO A 57 -0.09 -1.74 14.89
C PRO A 57 -1.07 -0.59 15.14
N ASP A 58 -1.30 0.22 14.13
CA ASP A 58 -2.21 1.35 14.12
C ASP A 58 -3.33 1.19 13.07
N VAL A 59 -4.45 1.85 13.34
CA VAL A 59 -5.53 2.05 12.37
C VAL A 59 -5.69 3.56 12.19
N ILE A 60 -5.22 4.06 11.07
CA ILE A 60 -5.13 5.50 10.77
C ILE A 60 -6.20 5.87 9.75
N VAL A 61 -6.97 6.91 10.04
CA VAL A 61 -7.95 7.50 9.12
C VAL A 61 -7.63 8.99 8.92
N GLY A 62 -7.19 9.40 7.73
CA GLY A 62 -6.88 10.80 7.40
C GLY A 62 -8.13 11.67 7.25
N LEU A 63 -9.19 11.11 6.64
CA LEU A 63 -10.48 11.72 6.30
C LEU A 63 -10.44 12.52 5.00
N GLY A 64 -9.95 13.75 5.01
CA GLY A 64 -9.76 14.43 3.73
C GLY A 64 -9.01 15.73 3.84
N GLY A 65 -8.66 16.32 2.71
CA GLY A 65 -7.51 17.22 2.65
C GLY A 65 -6.32 16.48 2.06
N ASN A 66 -5.18 17.16 1.94
CA ASN A 66 -3.96 16.55 1.43
C ASN A 66 -3.03 16.24 2.61
N ASP A 67 -2.99 14.99 3.00
CA ASP A 67 -2.38 14.49 4.21
C ASP A 67 -0.99 13.91 3.95
N THR A 68 -0.16 13.92 4.99
CA THR A 68 1.10 13.17 5.03
C THR A 68 1.03 12.20 6.19
N ILE A 69 0.99 10.90 5.88
CA ILE A 69 0.77 9.83 6.85
C ILE A 69 1.98 8.88 6.85
N SER A 70 2.47 8.55 8.03
CA SER A 70 3.48 7.50 8.24
C SER A 70 2.99 6.51 9.28
N GLY A 71 2.83 5.24 8.93
CA GLY A 71 2.48 4.15 9.87
C GLY A 71 3.57 3.92 10.92
N MET A 72 4.82 4.15 10.51
CA MET A 72 6.06 4.02 11.27
C MET A 72 6.48 2.57 11.50
N GLY A 73 5.82 1.79 12.33
CA GLY A 73 6.24 0.40 12.47
C GLY A 73 5.21 -0.43 13.20
N GLY A 74 5.19 -1.72 12.92
CA GLY A 74 4.00 -2.52 13.18
C GLY A 74 3.30 -2.79 11.85
N ASN A 75 2.19 -3.51 11.90
CA ASN A 75 1.40 -3.81 10.72
C ASN A 75 0.17 -2.89 10.78
N ASP A 76 0.15 -1.89 9.93
CA ASP A 76 -0.76 -0.76 10.01
C ASP A 76 -1.90 -0.89 8.99
N VAL A 77 -3.02 -0.26 9.31
CA VAL A 77 -4.17 -0.13 8.41
C VAL A 77 -4.47 1.35 8.22
N ILE A 78 -4.21 1.87 7.04
CA ILE A 78 -4.21 3.30 6.74
C ILE A 78 -5.22 3.59 5.65
N CYS A 79 -6.22 4.42 5.95
CA CYS A 79 -7.13 5.01 4.97
C CYS A 79 -6.82 6.51 4.90
N ALA A 80 -6.28 6.97 3.77
CA ALA A 80 -5.86 8.36 3.58
C ALA A 80 -7.10 9.27 3.49
N GLY A 81 -8.06 8.89 2.65
CA GLY A 81 -9.35 9.55 2.54
C GLY A 81 -9.44 10.38 1.27
N GLY A 82 -10.15 11.50 1.31
CA GLY A 82 -10.33 12.34 0.12
C GLY A 82 -9.30 13.45 0.00
N GLY A 83 -8.53 13.49 -1.07
CA GLY A 83 -7.54 14.52 -1.38
C GLY A 83 -6.25 13.89 -1.89
N ASN A 84 -5.23 14.70 -2.17
CA ASN A 84 -3.97 14.14 -2.71
C ASN A 84 -2.99 13.88 -1.57
N ASP A 85 -2.84 12.62 -1.21
CA ASP A 85 -2.17 12.19 0.00
C ASP A 85 -0.77 11.63 -0.27
N THR A 86 0.04 11.61 0.78
CA THR A 86 1.34 10.92 0.79
C THR A 86 1.38 9.98 1.97
N VAL A 87 1.41 8.68 1.69
CA VAL A 87 1.36 7.62 2.70
C VAL A 87 2.59 6.74 2.61
N TYR A 88 3.21 6.53 3.77
CA TYR A 88 4.25 5.52 3.99
C TYR A 88 3.72 4.52 5.02
N GLY A 89 3.65 3.22 4.69
CA GLY A 89 3.45 2.18 5.70
C GLY A 89 4.59 2.24 6.71
N GLU A 90 5.81 2.15 6.20
CA GLU A 90 7.05 2.34 6.96
C GLU A 90 8.03 3.32 6.28
N SER A 91 8.80 4.02 7.11
CA SER A 91 9.94 4.80 6.63
C SER A 91 11.16 4.67 7.55
N GLU A 92 12.20 4.01 7.06
CA GLU A 92 13.47 3.81 7.77
C GLU A 92 14.63 4.58 7.16
N THR A 93 15.44 5.20 8.01
CA THR A 93 16.74 5.76 7.61
C THR A 93 17.81 5.42 8.63
N GLY A 94 18.90 4.79 8.20
CA GLY A 94 20.03 4.55 9.11
C GLY A 94 20.99 3.43 8.72
N THR A 95 21.64 2.90 9.75
CA THR A 95 22.58 1.77 9.66
C THR A 95 22.03 0.59 10.49
N PRO A 96 20.95 -0.06 10.03
CA PRO A 96 20.31 -1.09 10.82
C PRO A 96 21.22 -2.31 10.98
N THR A 97 21.10 -2.98 12.12
CA THR A 97 21.64 -4.35 12.30
C THR A 97 20.57 -5.41 12.07
N PHE A 98 19.31 -4.99 12.03
CA PHE A 98 18.11 -5.80 11.78
C PHE A 98 17.03 -4.84 11.28
N ILE A 99 16.28 -5.26 10.26
CA ILE A 99 15.16 -4.51 9.70
C ILE A 99 13.91 -5.35 9.96
N PRO A 100 12.96 -4.91 10.80
CA PRO A 100 11.68 -5.60 10.92
C PRO A 100 10.90 -5.44 9.62
N GLY A 101 10.31 -6.53 9.12
CA GLY A 101 9.27 -6.43 8.09
C GLY A 101 7.97 -5.97 8.73
N THR A 102 7.25 -5.09 8.05
CA THR A 102 5.88 -4.68 8.35
C THR A 102 4.96 -5.25 7.26
N ASP A 103 3.70 -5.50 7.58
CA ASP A 103 2.72 -5.88 6.55
C ASP A 103 1.57 -4.87 6.66
N ASP A 104 1.57 -3.89 5.76
CA ASP A 104 0.69 -2.74 5.84
C ASP A 104 -0.48 -2.87 4.86
N ARG A 105 -1.62 -2.28 5.24
CA ARG A 105 -2.80 -2.17 4.37
C ARG A 105 -3.08 -0.69 4.16
N ILE A 106 -2.86 -0.21 2.95
CA ILE A 106 -2.95 1.20 2.59
C ILE A 106 -4.06 1.40 1.57
N PHE A 107 -4.93 2.36 1.82
CA PHE A 107 -6.02 2.77 0.94
C PHE A 107 -5.89 4.28 0.68
N GLY A 108 -5.64 4.68 -0.56
CA GLY A 108 -5.65 6.09 -0.98
C GLY A 108 -7.06 6.67 -0.95
N GLU A 109 -8.04 5.85 -1.33
CA GLU A 109 -9.46 6.22 -1.48
C GLU A 109 -9.72 7.16 -2.65
N GLY A 110 -9.56 8.48 -2.52
CA GLY A 110 -9.85 9.35 -3.65
C GLY A 110 -8.96 10.55 -3.70
N GLY A 111 -8.27 10.77 -4.81
CA GLY A 111 -7.11 11.63 -4.74
C GLY A 111 -6.25 11.58 -5.98
N SER A 112 -4.96 11.75 -5.79
CA SER A 112 -3.91 11.39 -6.75
C SER A 112 -2.70 11.31 -5.86
N ASP A 113 -2.44 10.09 -5.39
CA ASP A 113 -1.75 9.84 -4.15
C ASP A 113 -0.35 9.29 -4.41
N LEU A 114 0.50 9.41 -3.39
CA LEU A 114 1.77 8.72 -3.32
C LEU A 114 1.69 7.70 -2.20
N LEU A 115 1.57 6.43 -2.54
CA LEU A 115 1.41 5.32 -1.59
C LEU A 115 2.64 4.41 -1.65
N ILE A 116 3.35 4.28 -0.53
CA ILE A 116 4.55 3.47 -0.43
C ILE A 116 4.39 2.54 0.77
N GLY A 117 4.46 1.22 0.54
CA GLY A 117 4.44 0.23 1.62
C GLY A 117 5.66 0.43 2.53
N ASP A 118 6.85 0.23 1.97
CA ASP A 118 8.12 0.44 2.66
C ASP A 118 9.04 1.47 1.97
N PHE A 119 9.59 2.41 2.72
CA PHE A 119 10.62 3.33 2.23
C PHE A 119 11.90 3.30 3.07
N ARG A 120 13.00 2.80 2.50
CA ARG A 120 14.25 2.58 3.26
C ARG A 120 15.44 3.30 2.64
N THR A 121 16.12 4.13 3.42
CA THR A 121 17.42 4.76 3.05
C THR A 121 18.54 4.27 3.97
N LEU A 122 19.35 3.33 3.49
CA LEU A 122 20.24 2.53 4.34
C LEU A 122 21.72 2.69 4.01
N ASN A 123 22.54 2.63 5.05
CA ASN A 123 23.99 2.44 4.95
C ASN A 123 24.34 1.11 5.60
N ILE A 124 24.79 0.12 4.82
CA ILE A 124 24.90 -1.28 5.25
C ILE A 124 26.38 -1.72 5.29
N PRO A 125 27.17 -1.30 6.29
CA PRO A 125 28.60 -1.62 6.36
C PRO A 125 28.89 -3.07 6.80
N LEU A 126 27.89 -3.79 7.31
CA LEU A 126 27.95 -5.19 7.75
C LEU A 126 26.65 -5.87 7.32
N GLY A 127 26.73 -7.14 6.89
CA GLY A 127 25.57 -7.88 6.36
C GLY A 127 24.35 -7.81 7.29
N VAL A 128 23.22 -7.42 6.72
CA VAL A 128 21.91 -7.34 7.39
C VAL A 128 21.10 -8.58 7.02
N ALA A 129 20.22 -9.02 7.93
CA ALA A 129 19.11 -9.87 7.56
C ALA A 129 17.88 -8.97 7.54
N ALA A 130 17.35 -8.65 6.36
CA ALA A 130 16.01 -8.08 6.29
C ALA A 130 15.01 -9.24 6.30
N VAL A 131 13.80 -8.93 6.78
CA VAL A 131 12.65 -9.82 6.71
C VAL A 131 11.79 -9.32 5.55
N SER A 132 11.23 -10.23 4.76
CA SER A 132 10.25 -9.87 3.74
C SER A 132 9.01 -9.25 4.39
N SER A 133 8.55 -8.12 3.86
CA SER A 133 7.30 -7.42 4.17
C SER A 133 6.27 -7.68 3.07
N THR A 134 4.99 -7.80 3.41
CA THR A 134 3.93 -8.02 2.43
C THR A 134 2.85 -6.96 2.57
N ASP A 135 2.79 -6.06 1.61
CA ASP A 135 1.88 -4.94 1.65
C ASP A 135 0.66 -5.15 0.75
N TYR A 136 -0.46 -4.58 1.16
CA TYR A 136 -1.65 -4.41 0.33
C TYR A 136 -1.85 -2.92 0.13
N ILE A 137 -1.82 -2.45 -1.11
CA ILE A 137 -2.00 -1.04 -1.45
C ILE A 137 -3.09 -0.92 -2.52
N ASP A 138 -4.06 -0.06 -2.25
CA ASP A 138 -5.19 0.25 -3.12
C ASP A 138 -5.27 1.77 -3.31
N GLY A 139 -4.97 2.25 -4.52
CA GLY A 139 -4.95 3.68 -4.86
C GLY A 139 -6.35 4.29 -4.75
N GLY A 140 -7.32 3.67 -5.42
CA GLY A 140 -8.72 4.09 -5.39
C GLY A 140 -9.06 4.97 -6.58
N GLU A 141 -9.66 6.13 -6.36
CA GLU A 141 -9.97 7.10 -7.42
C GLU A 141 -8.80 8.06 -7.65
N GLY A 142 -8.46 8.30 -8.91
CA GLY A 142 -7.49 9.30 -9.35
C GLY A 142 -6.15 8.71 -9.83
N ALA A 143 -5.23 9.58 -10.25
CA ALA A 143 -3.97 9.13 -10.84
C ALA A 143 -2.89 8.96 -9.78
N ASP A 144 -2.63 7.72 -9.39
CA ASP A 144 -1.83 7.39 -8.22
C ASP A 144 -0.41 6.96 -8.59
N THR A 145 0.50 7.09 -7.62
CA THR A 145 1.84 6.52 -7.67
C THR A 145 2.00 5.56 -6.52
N ILE A 146 2.16 4.28 -6.84
CA ILE A 146 2.19 3.19 -5.87
C ILE A 146 3.56 2.50 -5.92
N ALA A 147 4.15 2.23 -4.76
CA ALA A 147 5.30 1.36 -4.62
C ALA A 147 5.09 0.34 -3.50
N GLY A 148 5.24 -0.95 -3.78
CA GLY A 148 5.24 -1.98 -2.74
C GLY A 148 6.37 -1.74 -1.75
N GLY A 149 7.60 -1.61 -2.27
CA GLY A 149 8.72 -1.14 -1.46
C GLY A 149 9.79 -0.42 -2.27
N PHE A 150 10.56 0.41 -1.57
CA PHE A 150 11.68 1.15 -2.14
C PHE A 150 12.89 1.14 -1.20
N ILE A 151 14.06 0.79 -1.73
CA ILE A 151 15.33 0.87 -1.01
C ILE A 151 16.38 1.69 -1.77
N ASP A 152 17.00 2.62 -1.05
CA ASP A 152 18.25 3.29 -1.44
C ASP A 152 19.37 2.90 -0.46
N ALA A 153 20.29 2.05 -0.91
CA ALA A 153 21.33 1.46 -0.07
C ALA A 153 22.76 1.76 -0.56
N THR A 154 23.61 2.18 0.38
CA THR A 154 25.02 2.55 0.13
C THR A 154 26.01 1.78 1.02
N ASN A 155 27.27 1.70 0.55
CA ASN A 155 28.41 1.03 1.21
C ASN A 155 28.14 -0.42 1.63
N THR A 156 27.30 -1.09 0.86
CA THR A 156 26.79 -2.43 1.15
C THR A 156 27.91 -3.48 1.16
N VAL A 157 28.19 -4.08 2.33
CA VAL A 157 29.13 -5.20 2.53
C VAL A 157 28.33 -6.44 2.94
N ILE A 158 28.12 -7.41 2.04
CA ILE A 158 27.12 -8.47 2.24
C ILE A 158 27.68 -9.89 2.34
N GLY A 159 27.07 -10.66 3.26
CA GLY A 159 26.83 -12.10 3.13
C GLY A 159 25.36 -12.42 3.44
N GLY A 160 24.59 -12.85 2.43
CA GLY A 160 23.25 -13.46 2.58
C GLY A 160 22.07 -12.53 2.90
N THR A 161 22.09 -11.30 2.42
CA THR A 161 21.07 -10.27 2.74
C THR A 161 19.97 -10.26 1.68
N ASP A 162 18.82 -10.86 1.99
CA ASP A 162 17.53 -10.48 1.41
C ASP A 162 17.21 -9.08 1.96
N LEU A 163 16.85 -8.13 1.08
CA LEU A 163 16.62 -6.73 1.41
C LEU A 163 15.16 -6.30 1.28
N GLY A 164 14.25 -7.24 1.54
CA GLY A 164 12.88 -6.88 1.94
C GLY A 164 11.92 -6.69 0.78
N SER A 165 12.11 -7.43 -0.31
CA SER A 165 11.08 -7.55 -1.33
C SER A 165 10.21 -8.74 -0.97
N GLY A 166 9.09 -8.47 -0.31
CA GLY A 166 8.07 -9.49 -0.16
C GLY A 166 7.00 -9.40 -1.25
N ASN A 167 5.98 -10.21 -1.08
CA ASN A 167 4.92 -10.39 -2.07
C ASN A 167 3.83 -9.34 -1.84
N ASP A 168 3.90 -8.23 -2.55
CA ASP A 168 2.93 -7.15 -2.41
C ASP A 168 1.70 -7.37 -3.30
N THR A 169 0.58 -6.78 -2.93
CA THR A 169 -0.63 -6.65 -3.75
C THR A 169 -0.91 -5.19 -4.00
N LEU A 170 -0.76 -4.75 -5.23
CA LEU A 170 -0.86 -3.35 -5.62
C LEU A 170 -2.00 -3.17 -6.62
N LEU A 171 -2.96 -2.32 -6.27
CA LEU A 171 -4.12 -1.98 -7.09
C LEU A 171 -4.11 -0.48 -7.36
N GLY A 172 -4.02 -0.07 -8.63
CA GLY A 172 -4.11 1.34 -9.04
C GLY A 172 -5.50 1.90 -8.78
N GLY A 173 -6.51 1.32 -9.45
CA GLY A 173 -7.90 1.69 -9.27
C GLY A 173 -8.45 2.40 -10.50
N GLU A 174 -9.15 3.52 -10.33
CA GLU A 174 -9.57 4.39 -11.44
C GLU A 174 -8.53 5.48 -11.65
N GLY A 175 -7.82 5.54 -12.76
CA GLY A 175 -6.71 6.48 -12.86
C GLY A 175 -5.80 6.24 -14.03
N ASN A 176 -4.82 7.10 -14.23
CA ASN A 176 -3.65 6.72 -15.03
C ASN A 176 -2.52 6.56 -14.04
N ASP A 177 -2.27 5.34 -13.61
CA ASP A 177 -1.45 5.08 -12.44
C ASP A 177 -0.02 4.76 -12.82
N ILE A 178 0.88 4.97 -11.87
CA ILE A 178 2.27 4.54 -11.97
C ILE A 178 2.54 3.58 -10.82
N ILE A 179 2.74 2.31 -11.14
CA ILE A 179 2.90 1.25 -10.14
C ILE A 179 4.29 0.65 -10.25
N TYR A 180 4.98 0.58 -9.12
CA TYR A 180 6.24 -0.12 -8.95
C TYR A 180 6.01 -1.27 -7.98
N GLY A 181 6.15 -2.52 -8.41
CA GLY A 181 6.17 -3.65 -7.48
C GLY A 181 7.29 -3.46 -6.48
N TRP A 182 8.53 -3.40 -6.97
CA TRP A 182 9.68 -3.06 -6.15
C TRP A 182 10.70 -2.12 -6.80
N GLY A 183 11.32 -1.25 -6.00
CA GLY A 183 12.31 -0.28 -6.46
C GLY A 183 13.64 -0.36 -5.71
N ARG A 184 14.76 -0.54 -6.43
CA ARG A 184 16.11 -0.66 -5.85
C ARG A 184 17.10 0.35 -6.42
N ASN A 185 17.79 1.07 -5.54
CA ASN A 185 19.01 1.80 -5.85
C ASN A 185 20.17 1.27 -4.99
N PHE A 186 21.14 0.56 -5.61
CA PHE A 186 22.30 0.01 -4.90
C PHE A 186 23.64 0.50 -5.45
N SER A 187 24.52 0.90 -4.53
CA SER A 187 25.95 1.07 -4.79
C SER A 187 26.78 0.12 -3.92
N ILE A 188 27.37 -0.92 -4.54
CA ILE A 188 28.09 -2.00 -3.84
C ILE A 188 29.61 -1.80 -3.95
N GLY A 189 30.28 -1.75 -2.79
CA GLY A 189 31.70 -1.38 -2.68
C GLY A 189 32.72 -2.53 -2.62
N VAL A 190 32.33 -3.78 -2.36
CA VAL A 190 33.27 -4.92 -2.18
C VAL A 190 32.72 -6.29 -2.63
N VAL A 191 33.62 -7.28 -2.71
CA VAL A 191 33.47 -8.60 -3.36
C VAL A 191 32.62 -9.59 -2.55
N GLY A 192 31.60 -10.20 -3.19
CA GLY A 192 30.76 -11.26 -2.62
C GLY A 192 29.72 -11.79 -3.62
N SER A 193 28.93 -12.80 -3.22
CA SER A 193 27.71 -13.22 -3.91
C SER A 193 26.50 -12.54 -3.27
N ILE A 194 25.71 -11.81 -4.06
CA ILE A 194 24.44 -11.20 -3.62
C ILE A 194 23.31 -12.13 -4.04
N THR A 195 22.40 -12.40 -3.12
CA THR A 195 21.09 -12.97 -3.42
C THR A 195 20.07 -11.89 -3.15
N LEU A 196 19.52 -11.32 -4.22
CA LEU A 196 18.28 -10.56 -4.13
C LEU A 196 17.16 -11.55 -4.45
N ASP A 197 16.24 -11.67 -3.50
CA ASP A 197 15.01 -12.43 -3.66
C ASP A 197 13.96 -11.38 -3.97
N ASP A 198 13.66 -11.18 -5.26
CA ASP A 198 12.56 -10.31 -5.64
C ASP A 198 11.24 -10.99 -5.20
N GLY A 199 10.26 -10.22 -4.75
CA GLY A 199 8.97 -10.75 -4.31
C GLY A 199 8.18 -11.34 -5.48
N ASN A 200 7.08 -12.04 -5.20
CA ASN A 200 6.04 -12.32 -6.21
C ASN A 200 4.98 -11.24 -6.04
N THR A 201 5.07 -10.15 -6.81
CA THR A 201 4.12 -9.05 -6.70
C THR A 201 2.89 -9.32 -7.56
N THR A 202 1.71 -9.07 -7.00
CA THR A 202 0.46 -9.05 -7.76
C THR A 202 0.08 -7.60 -8.03
N ILE A 203 0.04 -7.21 -9.29
CA ILE A 203 -0.24 -5.83 -9.70
C ILE A 203 -1.47 -5.80 -10.60
N SER A 204 -2.38 -4.87 -10.32
CA SER A 204 -3.48 -4.49 -11.20
C SER A 204 -3.44 -2.99 -11.44
N GLY A 205 -3.37 -2.54 -12.69
CA GLY A 205 -3.51 -1.13 -13.06
C GLY A 205 -4.93 -0.65 -12.77
N GLY A 206 -5.92 -1.22 -13.47
CA GLY A 206 -7.33 -0.96 -13.19
C GLY A 206 -8.02 -0.29 -14.37
N GLU A 207 -8.73 0.80 -14.15
CA GLU A 207 -9.31 1.62 -15.21
C GLU A 207 -8.37 2.78 -15.56
N GLY A 208 -7.91 2.86 -16.80
CA GLY A 208 -7.19 3.98 -17.39
C GLY A 208 -5.86 3.53 -17.99
N SER A 209 -5.02 4.49 -18.37
CA SER A 209 -3.77 4.20 -19.08
C SER A 209 -2.62 4.15 -18.09
N ASP A 210 -2.25 2.94 -17.70
CA ASP A 210 -1.33 2.73 -16.59
C ASP A 210 0.11 2.51 -17.05
N THR A 211 1.05 2.83 -16.18
CA THR A 211 2.46 2.48 -16.36
C THR A 211 2.90 1.60 -15.20
N ILE A 212 3.16 0.33 -15.49
CA ILE A 212 3.48 -0.67 -14.48
C ILE A 212 4.91 -1.15 -14.66
N TYR A 213 5.63 -1.21 -13.56
CA TYR A 213 6.93 -1.84 -13.43
C TYR A 213 6.79 -2.93 -12.37
N GLY A 214 7.00 -4.20 -12.72
CA GLY A 214 7.09 -5.30 -11.75
C GLY A 214 8.25 -5.01 -10.79
N ASP A 215 9.46 -5.06 -11.33
CA ASP A 215 10.67 -4.72 -10.59
C ASP A 215 11.56 -3.68 -11.31
N VAL A 216 12.10 -2.74 -10.55
CA VAL A 216 13.08 -1.75 -11.05
C VAL A 216 14.35 -1.80 -10.22
N GLU A 217 15.47 -2.15 -10.86
CA GLU A 217 16.77 -2.22 -10.22
C GLU A 217 17.82 -1.32 -10.89
N ASN A 218 18.31 -0.32 -10.17
CA ASN A 218 19.49 0.47 -10.53
C ASN A 218 20.71 -0.03 -9.75
N LEU A 219 21.62 -0.73 -10.44
CA LEU A 219 22.78 -1.38 -9.83
C LEU A 219 24.10 -0.78 -10.32
N SER A 220 24.89 -0.24 -9.39
CA SER A 220 26.28 0.18 -9.61
C SER A 220 27.24 -0.72 -8.84
N ILE A 221 27.90 -1.65 -9.54
CA ILE A 221 28.75 -2.69 -8.93
C ILE A 221 30.21 -2.53 -9.38
N LEU A 222 31.14 -2.58 -8.43
CA LEU A 222 32.58 -2.48 -8.71
C LEU A 222 33.21 -3.84 -9.10
N VAL A 223 32.98 -4.92 -8.32
CA VAL A 223 33.43 -6.31 -8.60
C VAL A 223 32.57 -7.32 -7.79
N GLY A 224 31.96 -8.35 -8.41
CA GLY A 224 31.18 -9.38 -7.70
C GLY A 224 30.45 -10.39 -8.61
N SER A 225 29.86 -11.45 -8.03
CA SER A 225 28.96 -12.38 -8.73
C SER A 225 27.55 -12.21 -8.16
N PHE A 226 26.52 -12.25 -9.00
CA PHE A 226 25.14 -12.00 -8.58
C PHE A 226 24.30 -13.26 -8.81
N ILE A 227 23.43 -13.59 -7.85
CA ILE A 227 22.40 -14.63 -7.99
C ILE A 227 21.06 -13.94 -7.71
N THR A 228 20.33 -13.50 -8.74
CA THR A 228 18.91 -13.21 -8.58
C THR A 228 18.22 -14.56 -8.45
N ASN A 229 17.50 -14.81 -7.37
CA ASN A 229 16.51 -15.87 -7.40
C ASN A 229 15.23 -15.18 -7.86
N GLY A 230 15.00 -15.25 -9.16
CA GLY A 230 13.87 -14.61 -9.78
C GLY A 230 12.57 -15.30 -9.40
N TRP A 231 11.68 -14.55 -8.77
CA TRP A 231 10.29 -14.95 -8.59
C TRP A 231 9.41 -14.23 -9.61
N ARG A 232 8.12 -14.53 -9.64
CA ARG A 232 7.26 -14.24 -10.78
C ARG A 232 6.26 -13.16 -10.42
N ASP A 233 6.26 -12.06 -11.15
CA ASP A 233 5.18 -11.09 -11.01
C ASP A 233 3.94 -11.55 -11.78
N THR A 234 2.78 -11.20 -11.23
CA THR A 234 1.50 -11.32 -11.92
C THR A 234 0.96 -9.93 -12.14
N ILE A 235 0.96 -9.49 -13.39
CA ILE A 235 0.61 -8.11 -13.76
C ILE A 235 -0.61 -8.14 -14.67
N ASP A 236 -1.63 -7.38 -14.30
CA ASP A 236 -2.79 -7.09 -15.14
C ASP A 236 -2.88 -5.57 -15.36
N GLY A 237 -2.79 -5.12 -16.61
CA GLY A 237 -2.96 -3.71 -16.97
C GLY A 237 -4.38 -3.23 -16.67
N GLY A 238 -5.37 -4.10 -16.87
CA GLY A 238 -6.77 -3.76 -16.68
C GLY A 238 -7.40 -3.24 -17.97
N SER A 239 -7.89 -2.01 -17.99
CA SER A 239 -8.55 -1.43 -19.15
C SER A 239 -7.97 -0.06 -19.46
N GLY A 240 -7.70 0.23 -20.73
CA GLY A 240 -7.02 1.44 -21.15
C GLY A 240 -5.86 1.09 -22.05
N ASN A 241 -4.93 2.01 -22.27
CA ASN A 241 -3.72 1.69 -23.05
C ASN A 241 -2.54 1.67 -22.10
N ASP A 242 -2.05 0.48 -21.80
CA ASP A 242 -1.12 0.29 -20.71
C ASP A 242 0.32 0.15 -21.23
N THR A 243 1.27 0.55 -20.38
CA THR A 243 2.69 0.33 -20.59
C THR A 243 3.24 -0.52 -19.47
N ILE A 244 3.58 -1.77 -19.76
CA ILE A 244 3.97 -2.76 -18.75
C ILE A 244 5.42 -3.20 -18.95
N TYR A 245 6.21 -3.09 -17.90
CA TYR A 245 7.54 -3.66 -17.79
C TYR A 245 7.53 -4.71 -16.69
N GLY A 246 7.90 -5.96 -17.01
CA GLY A 246 8.07 -7.00 -15.98
C GLY A 246 9.28 -6.66 -15.12
N ASP A 247 10.46 -6.86 -15.69
CA ASP A 247 11.75 -6.52 -15.07
C ASP A 247 12.48 -5.36 -15.76
N VAL A 248 12.90 -4.33 -15.00
CA VAL A 248 13.78 -3.25 -15.48
C VAL A 248 15.11 -3.23 -14.72
N LYS A 249 16.22 -3.52 -15.40
CA LYS A 249 17.57 -3.53 -14.81
C LYS A 249 18.50 -2.53 -15.50
N ILE A 250 19.09 -1.60 -14.74
CA ILE A 250 19.91 -0.49 -15.24
C ILE A 250 21.27 -0.46 -14.50
N GLY A 251 22.41 -0.57 -15.21
CA GLY A 251 23.74 -0.61 -14.56
C GLY A 251 24.97 -0.80 -15.47
N ASN A 252 26.18 -0.95 -14.89
CA ASN A 252 27.45 -1.19 -15.61
C ASN A 252 27.75 -2.71 -15.76
N HIS A 253 27.32 -3.34 -16.85
CA HIS A 253 27.37 -4.80 -16.94
C HIS A 253 28.77 -5.35 -17.29
N ASN A 254 29.38 -6.02 -16.31
CA ASN A 254 30.04 -7.34 -16.51
C ASN A 254 29.28 -8.41 -15.72
N ILE A 255 27.95 -8.28 -15.65
CA ILE A 255 27.07 -9.26 -15.01
C ILE A 255 26.81 -10.32 -16.08
N THR A 256 27.30 -11.53 -15.85
CA THR A 256 26.83 -12.71 -16.58
C THR A 256 25.60 -13.18 -15.82
N PRO A 257 24.36 -13.05 -16.33
CA PRO A 257 23.22 -13.66 -15.67
C PRO A 257 23.49 -15.15 -15.58
N VAL A 258 23.68 -15.67 -14.37
CA VAL A 258 23.84 -17.11 -14.13
C VAL A 258 22.51 -17.61 -13.58
N GLY A 259 21.48 -17.59 -14.43
CA GLY A 259 20.11 -17.90 -14.06
C GLY A 259 19.16 -17.23 -15.04
N THR A 260 18.11 -17.95 -15.42
CA THR A 260 16.96 -17.41 -16.16
C THR A 260 16.46 -16.16 -15.42
N GLY A 261 16.07 -15.10 -16.14
CA GLY A 261 15.43 -13.98 -15.45
C GLY A 261 14.07 -14.38 -14.84
N ASN A 262 13.37 -13.40 -14.31
CA ASN A 262 12.08 -13.60 -13.64
C ASN A 262 11.08 -14.11 -14.69
N ASN A 263 10.14 -14.99 -14.31
CA ASN A 263 9.20 -15.57 -15.28
C ASN A 263 7.83 -14.93 -15.07
N ASP A 264 7.55 -13.82 -15.72
CA ASP A 264 6.39 -13.00 -15.43
C ASP A 264 5.14 -13.53 -16.13
N ASN A 265 3.97 -13.26 -15.53
CA ASN A 265 2.68 -13.45 -16.17
C ASN A 265 2.02 -12.10 -16.37
N ILE A 266 2.07 -11.60 -17.60
CA ILE A 266 1.60 -10.26 -17.99
C ILE A 266 0.33 -10.39 -18.82
N ASN A 267 -0.69 -9.65 -18.41
CA ASN A 267 -1.91 -9.43 -19.17
C ASN A 267 -2.07 -7.93 -19.42
N GLY A 268 -2.06 -7.49 -20.68
CA GLY A 268 -2.35 -6.08 -21.01
C GLY A 268 -3.81 -5.71 -20.81
N GLY A 269 -4.71 -6.69 -20.82
CA GLY A 269 -6.12 -6.45 -20.59
C GLY A 269 -6.85 -5.89 -21.82
N VAL A 270 -7.61 -4.80 -21.65
CA VAL A 270 -8.44 -4.21 -22.71
C VAL A 270 -7.88 -2.88 -23.16
N GLY A 271 -7.20 -2.87 -24.31
CA GLY A 271 -7.01 -1.66 -25.10
C GLY A 271 -5.88 -1.80 -26.12
N THR A 272 -4.86 -0.95 -26.04
CA THR A 272 -3.67 -1.03 -26.90
C THR A 272 -2.43 -0.97 -26.03
N ASP A 273 -1.92 -2.14 -25.72
CA ASP A 273 -1.02 -2.37 -24.61
C ASP A 273 0.38 -2.68 -25.14
N ASN A 274 1.37 -2.02 -24.55
CA ASN A 274 2.76 -2.14 -24.97
C ASN A 274 3.63 -2.55 -23.79
N GLY A 275 4.67 -3.33 -24.03
CA GLY A 275 5.53 -3.74 -22.92
C GLY A 275 6.83 -4.41 -23.29
N ASP A 276 7.58 -4.73 -22.25
CA ASP A 276 8.78 -5.55 -22.29
C ASP A 276 8.79 -6.37 -21.00
N ALA A 277 8.63 -7.69 -21.09
CA ALA A 277 8.61 -8.52 -19.88
C ALA A 277 9.99 -8.58 -19.21
N GLY A 278 11.07 -8.23 -19.94
CA GLY A 278 12.43 -8.26 -19.41
C GLY A 278 13.09 -9.62 -19.63
N PRO A 279 14.09 -10.00 -18.83
CA PRO A 279 14.74 -11.31 -18.96
C PRO A 279 13.89 -12.38 -18.28
N GLY A 280 13.72 -13.55 -18.90
CA GLY A 280 12.80 -14.54 -18.30
C GLY A 280 12.41 -15.68 -19.22
N ILE A 281 11.46 -16.49 -18.75
CA ILE A 281 10.50 -17.19 -19.61
C ILE A 281 9.13 -16.62 -19.25
N ASP A 282 8.67 -15.67 -20.07
CA ASP A 282 7.54 -14.82 -19.73
C ASP A 282 6.27 -15.19 -20.49
N THR A 283 5.14 -15.25 -19.78
CA THR A 283 3.83 -15.48 -20.37
C THR A 283 3.11 -14.16 -20.54
N CYS A 284 2.78 -13.81 -21.79
CA CYS A 284 2.14 -12.55 -22.11
C CYS A 284 0.83 -12.76 -22.86
N THR A 285 -0.23 -12.08 -22.43
CA THR A 285 -1.56 -12.13 -23.04
C THR A 285 -2.12 -10.72 -23.24
N ASN A 286 -2.96 -10.55 -24.27
CA ASN A 286 -3.56 -9.25 -24.62
C ASN A 286 -2.56 -8.09 -24.69
N MET A 287 -1.43 -8.28 -25.38
CA MET A 287 -0.42 -7.25 -25.62
C MET A 287 -0.28 -7.01 -27.13
N GLU A 288 -0.48 -5.77 -27.59
CA GLU A 288 -0.39 -5.38 -29.00
C GLU A 288 1.06 -5.23 -29.48
N SER A 289 1.96 -4.76 -28.61
CA SER A 289 3.39 -4.64 -28.93
C SER A 289 4.24 -5.00 -27.72
N ILE A 290 4.82 -6.19 -27.73
CA ILE A 290 5.65 -6.65 -26.62
C ILE A 290 7.00 -7.23 -27.07
N MET A 291 8.03 -7.00 -26.26
CA MET A 291 9.35 -7.61 -26.37
C MET A 291 9.58 -8.60 -25.21
N ASN A 292 10.47 -9.56 -25.44
CA ASN A 292 10.84 -10.60 -24.48
C ASN A 292 9.63 -11.35 -23.88
N CYS A 293 8.76 -11.88 -24.73
CA CYS A 293 7.72 -12.81 -24.30
C CYS A 293 7.89 -14.15 -25.00
N GLU A 294 8.18 -15.18 -24.22
CA GLU A 294 8.38 -16.54 -24.68
C GLU A 294 7.12 -17.38 -24.42
N LEU A 295 6.33 -17.57 -25.49
CA LEU A 295 5.12 -18.41 -25.50
C LEU A 295 5.23 -19.74 -24.74
#